data_AF-A0A2S3YQF0-F1
#
_entry.id   AF-A0A2S3YQF0-F1
#
_cell.length_a   1.000
_cell.length_b   1.000
_cell.length_c   1.000
_cell.angle_alpha   90.00
_cell.angle_beta   90.00
_cell.angle_gamma   90.00
#
_symmetry.space_group_name_H-M   'P 1'
#
loop_
_entity.id
_entity.type
_entity.pdbx_description
1 polymer ?
#
loop_
_entity_poly.entity_id
_entity_poly.type
_entity_poly.pdbx_seq_one_letter_code
_entity_poly.pdbx_strand_id
1 'polypeptide(L)'
;MAGTRTANTSRSERTKAADERMIDRELEDLPAELRWREWMLRVEAVIFASAEPVTRETLVRVVGRACSIDLLIDDLREELRTRPYDIVAVAGGWQHRTRAAYGPVIRASAAPTRSGAASLSEHEAAVLMAIAYLQPVTRGELSKVFGKDVSRDTIGSLRDAGFLSSGPRSPTPGAPYTYVTTKQFLSVFGLETLRDLPDLERLEDAGLLSRQALAQDTTTEPDGDVLED
;
A
#
# COMPACT_ATOMS: atom_id res chain seq x y z
N MET A 1 35.42 29.22 12.64
CA MET A 1 33.98 29.29 12.95
C MET A 1 33.39 27.89 12.78
N ALA A 2 33.44 27.08 13.82
CA ALA A 2 32.94 25.70 13.80
C ALA A 2 32.14 25.44 15.08
N GLY A 3 31.00 24.78 14.92
CA GLY A 3 30.37 24.01 16.00
C GLY A 3 29.00 24.49 16.42
N THR A 4 27.92 24.02 15.76
CA THR A 4 26.66 23.69 16.44
C THR A 4 25.79 22.78 15.56
N ARG A 5 25.88 21.45 15.72
CA ARG A 5 24.90 20.52 15.12
C ARG A 5 24.78 19.14 15.80
N THR A 6 25.16 19.02 17.06
CA THR A 6 25.15 17.71 17.79
C THR A 6 24.16 17.63 18.95
N ALA A 7 23.42 18.71 19.25
CA ALA A 7 22.54 18.75 20.42
C ALA A 7 21.13 18.14 20.20
N ASN A 8 20.66 18.02 18.96
CA ASN A 8 19.24 17.70 18.70
C ASN A 8 18.92 16.19 18.63
N THR A 9 19.87 15.36 18.20
CA THR A 9 19.69 13.90 18.08
C THR A 9 19.56 13.23 19.46
N SER A 10 20.40 13.66 20.42
CA SER A 10 20.44 13.07 21.76
C SER A 10 19.20 13.38 22.63
N ARG A 11 18.41 14.41 22.27
CA ARG A 11 17.18 14.76 22.99
C ARG A 11 16.02 13.90 22.50
N SER A 12 15.91 13.70 21.18
CA SER A 12 14.91 12.82 20.55
C SER A 12 15.07 11.35 20.97
N GLU A 13 16.30 10.85 21.05
CA GLU A 13 16.57 9.47 21.52
C GLU A 13 16.26 9.30 23.01
N ARG A 14 16.49 10.33 23.84
CA ARG A 14 16.13 10.32 25.26
C ARG A 14 14.64 10.41 25.52
N THR A 15 13.87 11.15 24.71
CA THR A 15 12.40 11.15 24.82
C THR A 15 11.82 9.80 24.39
N LYS A 16 12.37 9.19 23.33
CA LYS A 16 11.97 7.86 22.85
C LYS A 16 12.27 6.75 23.87
N ALA A 17 13.45 6.78 24.48
CA ALA A 17 13.86 5.79 25.49
C ALA A 17 13.20 6.01 26.87
N ALA A 18 12.72 7.22 27.18
CA ALA A 18 11.97 7.50 28.40
C ALA A 18 10.50 7.05 28.29
N ASP A 19 9.91 7.11 27.10
CA ASP A 19 8.54 6.66 26.82
C ASP A 19 8.44 5.12 26.71
N GLU A 20 9.52 4.46 26.30
CA GLU A 20 9.67 2.99 26.27
C GLU A 20 9.57 2.30 27.66
N ARG A 21 9.38 3.06 28.76
CA ARG A 21 9.39 2.54 30.14
C ARG A 21 8.03 2.51 30.88
N MET A 22 6.87 2.70 30.24
CA MET A 22 5.65 2.99 31.02
C MET A 22 4.45 2.05 30.88
N ILE A 23 4.51 0.97 30.10
CA ILE A 23 3.42 -0.01 30.00
C ILE A 23 3.87 -1.42 30.38
N ASP A 24 3.17 -2.05 31.33
CA ASP A 24 3.32 -3.48 31.58
C ASP A 24 2.70 -4.25 30.42
N ARG A 25 3.57 -4.83 29.61
CA ARG A 25 3.20 -5.62 28.42
C ARG A 25 2.81 -7.05 28.76
N GLU A 26 3.43 -7.63 29.78
CA GLU A 26 3.25 -9.06 30.08
C GLU A 26 1.99 -9.30 30.89
N LEU A 27 1.56 -8.31 31.71
CA LEU A 27 0.31 -8.39 32.46
C LEU A 27 0.24 -9.67 33.31
N GLU A 28 1.36 -10.04 33.93
CA GLU A 28 1.52 -11.32 34.61
C GLU A 28 0.54 -11.48 35.79
N ASP A 29 0.18 -10.36 36.41
CA ASP A 29 -0.77 -10.29 37.53
C ASP A 29 -2.22 -10.58 37.13
N LEU A 30 -2.55 -10.56 35.83
CA LEU A 30 -3.90 -10.87 35.34
C LEU A 30 -4.08 -12.37 35.05
N PRO A 31 -5.26 -12.95 35.32
CA PRO A 31 -5.66 -14.24 34.76
C PRO A 31 -5.58 -14.24 33.23
N ALA A 32 -5.32 -15.40 32.62
CA ALA A 32 -5.04 -15.54 31.19
C ALA A 32 -6.14 -14.93 30.28
N GLU A 33 -7.42 -15.15 30.60
CA GLU A 33 -8.55 -14.61 29.82
C GLU A 33 -8.61 -13.07 29.86
N LEU A 34 -8.42 -12.48 31.04
CA LEU A 34 -8.41 -11.02 31.22
C LEU A 34 -7.18 -10.39 30.58
N ARG A 35 -6.04 -11.07 30.65
CA ARG A 35 -4.80 -10.68 29.97
C ARG A 35 -4.98 -10.63 28.46
N TRP A 36 -5.57 -11.68 27.88
CA TRP A 36 -5.84 -11.75 26.44
C TRP A 36 -6.76 -10.62 26.00
N ARG A 37 -7.85 -10.40 26.74
CA ARG A 37 -8.81 -9.33 26.46
C ARG A 37 -8.15 -7.94 26.53
N GLU A 38 -7.28 -7.69 27.49
CA GLU A 38 -6.55 -6.43 27.59
C GLU A 38 -5.57 -6.25 26.40
N TRP A 39 -4.88 -7.31 25.98
CA TRP A 39 -4.05 -7.26 24.77
C TRP A 39 -4.87 -6.97 23.51
N MET A 40 -6.05 -7.58 23.36
CA MET A 40 -6.99 -7.29 22.26
C MET A 40 -7.32 -5.79 22.22
N LEU A 41 -7.73 -5.21 23.35
CA LEU A 41 -8.08 -3.79 23.45
C LEU A 41 -6.91 -2.86 23.13
N ARG A 42 -5.68 -3.20 23.58
CA ARG A 42 -4.48 -2.42 23.26
C ARG A 42 -4.17 -2.44 21.77
N VAL A 43 -4.24 -3.61 21.15
CA VAL A 43 -4.00 -3.76 19.71
C VAL A 43 -5.05 -3.00 18.91
N GLU A 44 -6.34 -3.16 19.25
CA GLU A 44 -7.42 -2.42 18.60
C GLU A 44 -7.23 -0.91 18.75
N ALA A 45 -6.90 -0.43 19.96
CA ALA A 45 -6.65 0.99 20.20
C ALA A 45 -5.50 1.55 19.35
N VAL A 46 -4.40 0.81 19.22
CA VAL A 46 -3.26 1.22 18.38
C VAL A 46 -3.66 1.26 16.90
N ILE A 47 -4.34 0.23 16.39
CA ILE A 47 -4.79 0.17 15.00
C ILE A 47 -5.83 1.28 14.72
N PHE A 48 -6.72 1.55 15.67
CA PHE A 48 -7.75 2.56 15.55
C PHE A 48 -7.15 3.97 15.50
N ALA A 49 -6.17 4.26 16.36
CA ALA A 49 -5.50 5.55 16.42
C ALA A 49 -4.61 5.82 15.20
N SER A 50 -4.11 4.77 14.54
CA SER A 50 -3.24 4.91 13.38
C SER A 50 -3.98 5.40 12.12
N ALA A 51 -3.33 6.30 11.38
CA ALA A 51 -3.75 6.69 10.03
C ALA A 51 -3.24 5.71 8.96
N GLU A 52 -2.18 4.96 9.26
CA GLU A 52 -1.49 4.03 8.36
C GLU A 52 -1.60 2.58 8.84
N PRO A 53 -1.41 1.58 7.97
CA PRO A 53 -1.31 0.19 8.40
C PRO A 53 -0.24 -0.03 9.48
N VAL A 54 -0.65 -0.63 10.60
CA VAL A 54 0.22 -0.90 11.74
C VAL A 54 0.94 -2.23 11.54
N THR A 55 2.27 -2.22 11.57
CA THR A 55 3.07 -3.44 11.36
C THR A 55 3.08 -4.33 12.60
N ARG A 56 3.42 -5.61 12.40
CA ARG A 56 3.59 -6.57 13.49
C ARG A 56 4.61 -6.10 14.52
N GLU A 57 5.73 -5.53 14.06
CA GLU A 57 6.81 -5.04 14.93
C GLU A 57 6.31 -3.93 15.86
N THR A 58 5.31 -3.17 15.42
CA THR A 58 4.68 -2.14 16.25
C THR A 58 3.74 -2.77 17.26
N LEU A 59 2.88 -3.72 16.85
CA LEU A 59 1.93 -4.39 17.74
C LEU A 59 2.62 -5.21 18.84
N VAL A 60 3.75 -5.87 18.53
CA VAL A 60 4.52 -6.62 19.53
C VAL A 60 4.95 -5.73 20.68
N ARG A 61 5.14 -4.42 20.49
CA ARG A 61 5.55 -3.48 21.57
C ARG A 61 4.46 -3.21 22.60
N VAL A 62 3.21 -3.56 22.35
CA VAL A 62 2.08 -3.29 23.27
C VAL A 62 1.49 -4.56 23.90
N VAL A 63 2.00 -5.73 23.52
CA VAL A 63 1.61 -7.04 24.07
C VAL A 63 2.82 -7.80 24.64
N GLY A 64 2.53 -8.84 25.42
CA GLY A 64 3.54 -9.71 26.03
C GLY A 64 4.17 -10.68 25.02
N ARG A 65 5.34 -11.23 25.36
CA ARG A 65 6.13 -12.08 24.46
C ARG A 65 5.43 -13.38 24.06
N ALA A 66 4.56 -13.90 24.93
CA ALA A 66 3.80 -15.11 24.68
C ALA A 66 2.58 -14.90 23.77
N CYS A 67 2.24 -13.65 23.44
CA CYS A 67 1.06 -13.32 22.66
C CYS A 67 1.28 -13.60 21.16
N SER A 68 0.44 -14.42 20.56
CA SER A 68 0.35 -14.54 19.10
C SER A 68 -0.49 -13.39 18.54
N ILE A 69 0.13 -12.51 17.75
CA ILE A 69 -0.58 -11.38 17.12
C ILE A 69 -1.66 -11.88 16.15
N ASP A 70 -1.41 -12.97 15.42
CA ASP A 70 -2.36 -13.47 14.42
C ASP A 70 -3.64 -13.96 15.08
N LEU A 71 -3.52 -14.80 16.11
CA LEU A 71 -4.67 -15.30 16.87
C LEU A 71 -5.46 -14.15 17.53
N LEU A 72 -4.74 -13.16 18.05
CA LEU A 72 -5.36 -11.98 18.68
C LEU A 72 -6.15 -11.14 17.65
N ILE A 73 -5.61 -10.95 16.45
CA ILE A 73 -6.31 -10.27 15.36
C ILE A 73 -7.53 -11.08 14.90
N ASP A 74 -7.42 -12.40 14.81
CA ASP A 74 -8.54 -13.27 14.42
C ASP A 74 -9.70 -13.17 15.43
N ASP A 75 -9.40 -13.19 16.73
CA ASP A 75 -10.40 -12.99 17.78
C ASP A 75 -11.02 -11.58 17.74
N LEU A 76 -10.21 -10.54 17.50
CA LEU A 76 -10.71 -9.18 17.31
C LEU A 76 -11.67 -9.09 16.12
N ARG A 77 -11.32 -9.70 14.99
CA ARG A 77 -12.18 -9.74 13.79
C ARG A 77 -13.51 -10.43 14.07
N GLU A 78 -13.50 -11.52 14.84
CA GLU A 78 -14.72 -12.21 15.24
C GLU A 78 -15.62 -11.29 16.10
N GLU A 79 -15.07 -10.58 17.09
CA GLU A 79 -15.83 -9.59 17.88
C GLU A 79 -16.39 -8.45 17.01
N LEU A 80 -15.66 -8.04 15.98
CA LEU A 80 -16.06 -6.97 15.06
C LEU A 80 -17.07 -7.41 14.00
N ARG A 81 -17.47 -8.69 13.94
CA ARG A 81 -18.34 -9.20 12.87
C ARG A 81 -19.68 -8.48 12.71
N THR A 82 -20.22 -7.90 13.77
CA THR A 82 -21.50 -7.16 13.74
C THR A 82 -21.32 -5.66 13.53
N ARG A 83 -20.07 -5.17 13.44
CA ARG A 83 -19.74 -3.75 13.31
C ARG A 83 -19.67 -3.32 11.83
N PRO A 84 -19.82 -2.02 11.53
CA PRO A 84 -19.74 -1.50 10.17
C PRO A 84 -18.30 -1.34 9.65
N TYR A 85 -17.32 -1.78 10.42
CA TYR A 85 -15.90 -1.75 10.13
C TYR A 85 -15.24 -3.06 10.56
N ASP A 86 -14.02 -3.27 10.09
CA ASP A 86 -13.22 -4.46 10.35
C ASP A 86 -11.73 -4.09 10.39
N ILE A 87 -10.89 -5.02 10.84
CA ILE A 87 -9.43 -4.92 10.78
C ILE A 87 -8.96 -5.75 9.58
N VAL A 88 -8.36 -5.11 8.58
CA VAL A 88 -7.88 -5.79 7.37
C VAL A 88 -6.35 -5.81 7.31
N ALA A 89 -5.79 -6.87 6.71
CA ALA A 89 -4.37 -6.93 6.41
C ALA A 89 -4.11 -6.15 5.11
N VAL A 90 -3.23 -5.16 5.16
CA VAL A 90 -2.92 -4.27 4.04
C VAL A 90 -1.47 -3.79 4.13
N ALA A 91 -0.77 -3.76 2.99
CA ALA A 91 0.62 -3.29 2.89
C ALA A 91 1.60 -3.89 3.92
N GLY A 92 1.38 -5.15 4.33
CA GLY A 92 2.18 -5.87 5.33
C GLY A 92 1.90 -5.46 6.80
N GLY A 93 0.75 -4.85 7.08
CA GLY A 93 0.29 -4.53 8.43
C GLY A 93 -1.23 -4.62 8.54
N TRP A 94 -1.81 -4.12 9.63
CA TRP A 94 -3.24 -4.12 9.88
C TRP A 94 -3.81 -2.72 9.97
N GLN A 95 -5.02 -2.52 9.47
CA GLN A 95 -5.71 -1.23 9.52
C GLN A 95 -7.21 -1.40 9.69
N HIS A 96 -7.84 -0.48 10.43
CA HIS A 96 -9.30 -0.38 10.43
C HIS A 96 -9.82 0.12 9.08
N ARG A 97 -10.80 -0.57 8.52
CA ARG A 97 -11.53 -0.16 7.32
C ARG A 97 -13.02 -0.33 7.51
N THR A 98 -13.80 0.56 6.91
CA THR A 98 -15.24 0.42 6.83
C THR A 98 -15.60 -0.69 5.85
N ARG A 99 -16.69 -1.41 6.10
CA ARG A 99 -17.17 -2.44 5.17
C ARG A 99 -17.71 -1.79 3.89
N ALA A 100 -17.46 -2.46 2.76
CA ALA A 100 -17.82 -1.96 1.43
C ALA A 100 -19.33 -1.59 1.30
N ALA A 101 -20.21 -2.31 2.00
CA ALA A 101 -21.64 -2.05 2.05
C ALA A 101 -22.00 -0.62 2.51
N TYR A 102 -21.15 0.03 3.31
CA TYR A 102 -21.36 1.40 3.81
C TYR A 102 -20.69 2.47 2.94
N GLY A 103 -19.98 2.08 1.88
CA GLY A 103 -19.31 2.99 0.96
C GLY A 103 -20.23 4.10 0.39
N PRO A 104 -21.46 3.79 -0.08
CA PRO A 104 -22.38 4.81 -0.57
C PRO A 104 -22.75 5.87 0.49
N VAL A 105 -22.99 5.45 1.73
CA VAL A 105 -23.34 6.34 2.85
C VAL A 105 -22.16 7.27 3.20
N ILE A 106 -20.95 6.71 3.24
CA ILE A 106 -19.72 7.48 3.51
C ILE A 106 -19.48 8.52 2.41
N ARG A 107 -19.67 8.16 1.13
CA ARG A 107 -19.53 9.12 0.02
C ARG A 107 -20.59 10.23 0.09
N ALA A 108 -21.83 9.87 0.44
CA ALA A 108 -22.93 10.84 0.56
C ALA A 108 -22.73 11.85 1.69
N SER A 109 -22.01 11.49 2.76
CA SER A 109 -21.79 12.41 3.89
C SER A 109 -20.84 13.56 3.56
N ALA A 110 -20.03 13.44 2.49
CA ALA A 110 -18.94 14.35 2.15
C ALA A 110 -17.94 14.59 3.30
N ALA A 111 -17.95 13.73 4.33
CA ALA A 111 -17.03 13.85 5.45
C ALA A 111 -15.61 13.52 4.97
N PRO A 112 -14.58 14.26 5.43
CA PRO A 112 -13.19 13.89 5.17
C PRO A 112 -12.94 12.46 5.63
N THR A 113 -12.42 11.62 4.73
CA THR A 113 -12.12 10.21 5.06
C THR A 113 -10.62 10.01 5.25
N ARG A 114 -10.25 8.98 6.03
CA ARG A 114 -8.85 8.54 6.16
C ARG A 114 -8.26 8.01 4.86
N SER A 115 -9.09 7.63 3.89
CA SER A 115 -8.61 7.21 2.58
C SER A 115 -8.05 8.43 1.85
N GLY A 116 -6.74 8.68 2.03
CA GLY A 116 -5.96 9.67 1.30
C GLY A 116 -5.76 9.32 -0.17
N ALA A 117 -6.70 8.60 -0.78
CA ALA A 117 -6.72 8.45 -2.22
C ALA A 117 -7.01 9.84 -2.78
N ALA A 118 -5.97 10.51 -3.29
CA ALA A 118 -6.15 11.63 -4.20
C ALA A 118 -7.20 11.23 -5.24
N SER A 119 -8.08 12.14 -5.63
CA SER A 119 -9.03 11.86 -6.71
C SER A 119 -8.24 11.60 -7.99
N LEU A 120 -7.96 10.33 -8.27
CA LEU A 120 -7.30 9.93 -9.50
C LEU A 120 -8.31 10.13 -10.64
N SER A 121 -7.88 10.82 -11.69
CA SER A 121 -8.59 10.75 -12.96
C SER A 121 -8.58 9.31 -13.48
N GLU A 122 -9.53 8.99 -14.37
CA GLU A 122 -9.60 7.68 -15.01
C GLU A 122 -8.28 7.31 -15.71
N HIS A 123 -7.63 8.29 -16.35
CA HIS A 123 -6.34 8.08 -16.99
C HIS A 123 -5.21 7.81 -15.99
N GLU A 124 -5.14 8.57 -14.89
CA GLU A 124 -4.15 8.33 -13.83
C GLU A 124 -4.34 6.96 -13.18
N ALA A 125 -5.58 6.56 -12.92
CA ALA A 125 -5.91 5.25 -12.40
C ALA A 125 -5.45 4.14 -13.36
N ALA A 126 -5.72 4.28 -14.66
CA ALA A 126 -5.29 3.32 -15.67
C ALA A 126 -3.74 3.21 -15.74
N VAL A 127 -3.04 4.34 -15.77
CA VAL A 127 -1.56 4.37 -15.77
C VAL A 127 -0.99 3.74 -14.50
N LEU A 128 -1.56 4.07 -13.34
CA LEU A 128 -1.14 3.49 -12.06
C LEU A 128 -1.32 1.97 -12.03
N MET A 129 -2.46 1.46 -12.52
CA MET A 129 -2.70 0.02 -12.62
C MET A 129 -1.76 -0.66 -13.60
N ALA A 130 -1.50 -0.06 -14.76
CA ALA A 130 -0.51 -0.59 -15.71
C ALA A 130 0.89 -0.70 -15.07
N ILE A 131 1.31 0.31 -14.29
CA ILE A 131 2.55 0.23 -13.52
C ILE A 131 2.47 -0.90 -12.49
N ALA A 132 1.36 -1.04 -11.76
CA ALA A 132 1.21 -2.08 -10.74
C ALA A 132 1.42 -3.49 -11.30
N TYR A 133 0.90 -3.77 -12.50
CA TYR A 133 1.03 -5.07 -13.19
C TYR A 133 2.37 -5.28 -13.89
N LEU A 134 2.97 -4.21 -14.45
CA LEU A 134 4.14 -4.32 -15.33
C LEU A 134 5.45 -3.92 -14.65
N GLN A 135 5.42 -3.46 -13.40
CA GLN A 135 6.61 -2.97 -12.73
C GLN A 135 7.73 -4.03 -12.62
N PRO A 136 9.01 -3.64 -12.73
CA PRO A 136 9.48 -2.27 -12.99
C PRO A 136 9.31 -1.86 -14.47
N VAL A 137 8.66 -0.72 -14.74
CA VAL A 137 8.33 -0.27 -16.10
C VAL A 137 8.72 1.19 -16.36
N THR A 138 9.15 1.50 -17.57
CA THR A 138 9.53 2.86 -18.02
C THR A 138 8.33 3.63 -18.57
N ARG A 139 8.43 4.96 -18.63
CA ARG A 139 7.40 5.81 -19.28
C ARG A 139 7.22 5.48 -20.77
N GLY A 140 8.31 5.10 -21.44
CA GLY A 140 8.27 4.72 -22.85
C GLY A 140 7.49 3.43 -23.08
N GLU A 141 7.75 2.40 -22.28
CA GLU A 141 6.98 1.14 -22.30
C GLU A 141 5.50 1.38 -21.99
N LEU A 142 5.19 2.21 -20.98
CA LEU A 142 3.81 2.60 -20.71
C LEU A 142 3.16 3.28 -21.93
N SER A 143 3.86 4.19 -22.60
CA SER A 143 3.31 4.89 -23.78
C SER A 143 2.98 3.92 -24.92
N LYS A 144 3.77 2.84 -25.08
CA LYS A 144 3.45 1.76 -26.03
C LYS A 144 2.18 1.02 -25.63
N VAL A 145 2.05 0.63 -24.36
CA VAL A 145 0.86 -0.06 -23.82
C VAL A 145 -0.42 0.74 -24.05
N PHE A 146 -0.37 2.06 -23.90
CA PHE A 146 -1.54 2.93 -24.10
C PHE A 146 -1.75 3.37 -25.55
N GLY A 147 -0.84 3.05 -26.47
CA GLY A 147 -0.86 3.54 -27.86
C GLY A 147 -0.73 5.06 -28.00
N LYS A 148 -0.35 5.76 -26.92
CA LYS A 148 -0.20 7.21 -26.85
C LYS A 148 0.79 7.61 -25.78
N ASP A 149 1.40 8.78 -25.92
CA ASP A 149 2.35 9.30 -24.95
C ASP A 149 1.75 9.45 -23.56
N VAL A 150 2.34 8.78 -22.58
CA VAL A 150 2.10 9.04 -21.16
C VAL A 150 2.93 10.25 -20.76
N SER A 151 2.25 11.32 -20.35
CA SER A 151 2.90 12.59 -20.02
C SER A 151 3.79 12.47 -18.77
N ARG A 152 4.82 13.33 -18.68
CA ARG A 152 5.64 13.43 -17.46
C ARG A 152 4.83 13.94 -16.27
N ASP A 153 3.83 14.77 -16.52
CA ASP A 153 2.97 15.36 -15.50
C ASP A 153 2.10 14.29 -14.84
N THR A 154 1.55 13.35 -15.62
CA THR A 154 0.80 12.19 -15.08
C THR A 154 1.65 11.37 -14.11
N ILE A 155 2.90 11.08 -14.48
CA ILE A 155 3.84 10.38 -13.60
C ILE A 155 4.20 11.23 -12.38
N GLY A 156 4.37 12.53 -12.57
CA GLY A 156 4.59 13.51 -11.51
C GLY A 156 3.47 13.48 -10.47
N SER A 157 2.22 13.65 -10.91
CA SER A 157 1.02 13.62 -10.07
C SER A 157 0.91 12.33 -9.27
N LEU A 158 1.10 11.16 -9.92
CA LEU A 158 1.04 9.87 -9.24
C LEU A 158 2.15 9.69 -8.18
N ARG A 159 3.35 10.20 -8.45
CA ARG A 159 4.45 10.20 -7.49
C ARG A 159 4.20 11.17 -6.35
N ASP A 160 3.70 12.37 -6.63
CA ASP A 160 3.43 13.41 -5.62
C ASP A 160 2.27 13.00 -4.71
N ALA A 161 1.30 12.23 -5.24
CA ALA A 161 0.27 11.55 -4.46
C ALA A 161 0.80 10.32 -3.68
N GLY A 162 2.08 9.99 -3.83
CA GLY A 162 2.78 8.92 -3.09
C GLY A 162 2.55 7.50 -3.62
N PHE A 163 1.88 7.33 -4.76
CA PHE A 163 1.59 6.00 -5.33
C PHE A 163 2.81 5.34 -5.99
N LEU A 164 3.77 6.13 -6.47
CA LEU A 164 4.92 5.67 -7.23
C LEU A 164 6.26 6.03 -6.58
N SER A 165 7.26 5.19 -6.81
CA SER A 165 8.66 5.46 -6.53
C SER A 165 9.54 5.11 -7.74
N SER A 166 10.80 5.53 -7.71
CA SER A 166 11.79 5.13 -8.71
C SER A 166 12.20 3.67 -8.51
N GLY A 167 12.10 2.89 -9.57
CA GLY A 167 12.64 1.53 -9.64
C GLY A 167 14.09 1.50 -10.14
N PRO A 168 14.65 0.29 -10.32
CA PRO A 168 15.96 0.10 -10.95
C PRO A 168 16.02 0.74 -12.34
N ARG A 169 17.21 1.13 -12.82
CA ARG A 169 17.33 1.58 -14.22
C ARG A 169 17.01 0.44 -15.17
N SER A 170 16.34 0.74 -16.27
CA SER A 170 16.08 -0.23 -17.33
C SER A 170 17.41 -0.69 -17.94
N PRO A 171 17.57 -1.97 -18.30
CA PRO A 171 18.77 -2.47 -18.97
C PRO A 171 18.88 -2.03 -20.44
N THR A 172 17.88 -1.35 -20.98
CA THR A 172 17.84 -0.87 -22.36
C THR A 172 18.80 0.32 -22.60
N PRO A 173 19.22 0.58 -23.86
CA PRO A 173 20.07 1.73 -24.19
C PRO A 173 19.52 3.06 -23.64
N GLY A 174 20.40 3.87 -23.06
CA GLY A 174 20.02 5.13 -22.40
C GLY A 174 19.56 4.96 -20.94
N ALA A 175 19.44 3.73 -20.45
CA ALA A 175 19.13 3.39 -19.05
C ALA A 175 18.02 4.25 -18.43
N PRO A 176 16.83 4.35 -19.06
CA PRO A 176 15.75 5.18 -18.55
C PRO A 176 15.30 4.74 -17.16
N TYR A 177 14.73 5.68 -16.39
CA TYR A 177 14.12 5.38 -15.10
C TYR A 177 12.92 4.45 -15.28
N THR A 178 12.79 3.47 -14.38
CA THR A 178 11.56 2.69 -14.21
C THR A 178 10.77 3.18 -13.00
N TYR A 179 9.51 2.79 -12.95
CA TYR A 179 8.58 3.10 -11.87
C TYR A 179 8.09 1.82 -11.21
N VAL A 180 7.89 1.90 -9.91
CA VAL A 180 7.34 0.85 -9.04
C VAL A 180 6.28 1.46 -8.14
N THR A 181 5.29 0.67 -7.72
CA THR A 181 4.28 1.13 -6.77
C THR A 181 4.81 1.13 -5.34
N THR A 182 4.19 1.92 -4.47
CA THR A 182 4.57 2.04 -3.06
C THR A 182 3.63 1.24 -2.15
N LYS A 183 3.94 1.19 -0.85
CA LYS A 183 3.00 0.68 0.17
C LYS A 183 1.70 1.47 0.25
N GLN A 184 1.71 2.74 -0.14
CA GLN A 184 0.50 3.56 -0.18
C GLN A 184 -0.47 3.06 -1.24
N PHE A 185 0.03 2.61 -2.40
CA PHE A 185 -0.79 1.92 -3.40
C PHE A 185 -1.49 0.70 -2.77
N LEU A 186 -0.73 -0.19 -2.15
CA LEU A 186 -1.30 -1.38 -1.50
C LEU A 186 -2.37 -1.01 -0.45
N SER A 187 -2.07 -0.03 0.40
CA SER A 187 -3.02 0.45 1.43
C SER A 187 -4.30 1.03 0.82
N VAL A 188 -4.20 1.88 -0.21
CA VAL A 188 -5.38 2.51 -0.83
C VAL A 188 -6.25 1.50 -1.55
N PHE A 189 -5.64 0.53 -2.25
CA PHE A 189 -6.35 -0.51 -2.99
C PHE A 189 -6.73 -1.73 -2.12
N GLY A 190 -6.41 -1.71 -0.83
CA GLY A 190 -6.79 -2.77 0.10
C GLY A 190 -6.04 -4.09 -0.14
N LEU A 191 -4.82 -4.02 -0.66
CA LEU A 191 -3.98 -5.18 -0.98
C LEU A 191 -2.95 -5.41 0.12
N GLU A 192 -2.67 -6.67 0.45
CA GLU A 192 -1.57 -7.00 1.35
C GLU A 192 -0.25 -6.98 0.58
N THR A 193 -0.26 -7.56 -0.62
CA THR A 193 0.86 -7.64 -1.54
C THR A 193 0.42 -7.40 -2.99
N LEU A 194 1.37 -7.19 -3.90
CA LEU A 194 1.07 -7.09 -5.32
C LEU A 194 0.55 -8.40 -5.93
N ARG A 195 0.70 -9.54 -5.23
CA ARG A 195 0.15 -10.83 -5.67
C ARG A 195 -1.37 -10.90 -5.53
N ASP A 196 -1.95 -10.00 -4.75
CA ASP A 196 -3.39 -9.91 -4.54
C ASP A 196 -4.08 -9.08 -5.63
N LEU A 197 -3.31 -8.55 -6.60
CA LEU A 197 -3.86 -7.88 -7.75
C LEU A 197 -4.77 -8.84 -8.54
N PRO A 198 -5.98 -8.40 -8.95
CA PRO A 198 -6.85 -9.21 -9.79
C PRO A 198 -6.16 -9.69 -11.07
N ASP A 199 -6.51 -10.88 -11.57
CA ASP A 199 -6.01 -11.31 -12.88
C ASP A 199 -6.40 -10.32 -13.97
N LEU A 200 -5.52 -10.09 -14.95
CA LEU A 200 -5.80 -9.20 -16.09
C LEU A 200 -7.11 -9.56 -16.82
N GLU A 201 -7.43 -10.85 -16.90
CA GLU A 201 -8.69 -11.35 -17.49
C GLU A 201 -9.91 -10.78 -16.77
N ARG A 202 -9.85 -10.63 -15.44
CA ARG A 202 -10.95 -10.03 -14.66
C ARG A 202 -11.09 -8.53 -14.90
N LEU A 203 -10.01 -7.84 -15.27
CA LEU A 203 -10.06 -6.42 -15.65
C LEU A 203 -10.60 -6.23 -17.07
N GLU A 204 -10.31 -7.16 -17.97
CA GLU A 204 -10.88 -7.19 -19.32
C GLU A 204 -12.37 -7.48 -19.29
N ASP A 205 -12.79 -8.47 -18.50
CA ASP A 205 -14.21 -8.79 -18.27
C ASP A 205 -14.97 -7.63 -17.62
N ALA A 206 -14.28 -6.83 -16.79
CA ALA A 206 -14.83 -5.60 -16.22
C ALA A 206 -14.78 -4.39 -17.17
N GLY A 207 -14.22 -4.52 -18.37
CA GLY A 207 -14.08 -3.46 -19.37
C GLY A 207 -13.05 -2.38 -19.01
N LEU A 208 -12.17 -2.63 -18.06
CA LEU A 208 -11.19 -1.68 -17.53
C LEU A 208 -9.82 -1.75 -18.23
N LEU A 209 -9.54 -2.85 -18.94
CA LEU A 209 -8.31 -3.09 -19.72
C LEU A 209 -8.64 -3.90 -20.99
N SER A 210 -7.78 -3.88 -22.01
CA SER A 210 -7.92 -4.72 -23.20
C SER A 210 -6.61 -5.43 -23.54
N ARG A 211 -6.62 -6.78 -23.56
CA ARG A 211 -5.49 -7.64 -23.94
C ARG A 211 -4.93 -7.33 -25.31
N GLN A 212 -5.77 -6.88 -26.24
CA GLN A 212 -5.34 -6.51 -27.59
C GLN A 212 -4.36 -5.32 -27.57
N ALA A 213 -4.45 -4.42 -26.58
CA ALA A 213 -3.50 -3.32 -26.42
C ALA A 213 -2.13 -3.78 -25.88
N LEU A 214 -2.08 -4.93 -25.19
CA LEU A 214 -0.85 -5.49 -24.61
C LEU A 214 -0.19 -6.56 -25.50
N ALA A 215 -0.98 -7.31 -26.28
CA ALA A 215 -0.51 -8.47 -27.03
C ALA A 215 -0.01 -8.16 -28.45
N GLN A 216 -0.36 -7.02 -29.05
CA GLN A 216 0.02 -6.71 -30.44
C GLN A 216 1.51 -6.36 -30.66
N ASP A 217 2.34 -6.31 -29.62
CA ASP A 217 3.75 -5.86 -29.74
C ASP A 217 4.80 -6.96 -29.46
N THR A 218 4.39 -8.24 -29.37
CA THR A 218 5.31 -9.38 -29.19
C THR A 218 5.54 -10.24 -30.45
N THR A 219 4.90 -9.92 -31.58
CA THR A 219 4.93 -10.79 -32.79
C THR A 219 5.15 -10.04 -34.10
N THR A 220 6.04 -9.04 -34.11
CA THR A 220 6.50 -8.45 -35.38
C THR A 220 8.02 -8.48 -35.43
N GLU A 221 8.58 -9.67 -35.73
CA GLU A 221 9.89 -9.73 -36.39
C GLU A 221 9.71 -9.15 -37.80
N PRO A 222 10.51 -8.17 -38.24
CA PRO A 222 10.48 -7.71 -39.62
C PRO A 222 11.21 -8.75 -40.48
N ASP A 223 10.45 -9.55 -41.22
CA ASP A 223 11.03 -10.35 -42.30
C ASP A 223 11.53 -9.39 -43.37
N GLY A 224 12.83 -9.47 -43.64
CA GLY A 224 13.57 -8.49 -44.44
C GLY A 224 13.18 -8.57 -45.91
N ASP A 225 12.82 -7.43 -46.49
CA ASP A 225 12.82 -7.23 -47.93
C ASP A 225 14.25 -7.39 -48.46
N VAL A 226 14.52 -8.52 -49.11
CA VAL A 226 15.67 -8.69 -49.99
C VAL A 226 15.27 -8.11 -51.35
N LEU A 227 15.76 -6.90 -51.62
CA LEU A 227 15.88 -6.35 -52.97
C LEU A 227 17.02 -7.07 -53.68
N GLU A 228 16.74 -7.76 -54.80
CA GLU A 228 17.72 -7.98 -55.86
C GLU A 228 17.06 -7.79 -57.23
N ASP A 229 17.86 -7.18 -58.12
CA ASP A 229 17.57 -6.55 -59.42
C ASP A 229 16.86 -7.41 -60.49
#